data_AF-A0A7R9YU97-F1
#
_entry.id   AF-A0A7R9YU97-F1
#
_cell.length_a   1.000
_cell.length_b   1.000
_cell.length_c   1.000
_cell.angle_alpha   90.00
_cell.angle_beta   90.00
_cell.angle_gamma   90.00
#
_symmetry.space_group_name_H-M   'P 1'
#
loop_
_entity.id
_entity.type
_entity.pdbx_description
1 polymer ?
#
loop_
_entity_poly.entity_id
_entity_poly.type
_entity_poly.pdbx_seq_one_letter_code
_entity_poly.pdbx_strand_id
1 'polypeptide(L)'
;RTRCGLPFCLVVQPFALPEGQEGVFDDEVASVDDVARCSSCFSYINCYSAFSAAGWTCSICGKASNFRQFSHGRYQVPQQELALLPEVSSHAFEAAVGPPVAIESDVHGFSGPAPVYIALVDVG
;
A
#
# COMPACT_ATOMS: atom_id res chain seq x y z
N ARG A 1 -3.49 -8.27 30.84
CA ARG A 1 -2.59 -7.65 29.83
C ARG A 1 -1.30 -7.03 30.44
N THR A 2 -1.05 -7.14 31.74
CA THR A 2 0.08 -6.45 32.43
C THR A 2 1.04 -7.41 33.18
N ARG A 3 0.88 -8.72 33.05
CA ARG A 3 1.57 -9.70 33.92
C ARG A 3 3.08 -9.85 33.68
N CYS A 4 3.59 -9.45 32.51
CA CYS A 4 5.01 -9.64 32.16
C CYS A 4 5.86 -8.37 32.21
N GLY A 5 5.28 -7.19 32.45
CA GLY A 5 6.02 -5.92 32.52
C GLY A 5 6.72 -5.48 31.22
N LEU A 6 6.57 -6.24 30.13
CA LEU A 6 7.21 -5.93 28.85
C LEU A 6 6.38 -4.91 28.05
N PRO A 7 7.01 -3.86 27.51
CA PRO A 7 6.33 -2.94 26.60
C PRO A 7 5.96 -3.68 25.30
N PHE A 8 4.74 -3.46 24.83
CA PHE A 8 4.30 -3.90 23.51
C PHE A 8 4.39 -2.71 22.57
N CYS A 9 5.53 -2.56 21.90
CA CYS A 9 5.81 -1.48 20.97
C CYS A 9 6.33 -2.00 19.62
N LEU A 10 6.25 -1.14 18.61
CA LEU A 10 6.75 -1.40 17.26
C LEU A 10 7.56 -0.18 16.79
N VAL A 11 8.74 -0.42 16.24
CA VAL A 11 9.52 0.57 15.50
C VAL A 11 9.36 0.26 14.01
N VAL A 12 8.98 1.26 13.23
CA VAL A 12 8.76 1.11 11.78
C VAL A 12 9.64 2.11 11.06
N GLN A 13 10.35 1.65 10.03
CA GLN A 13 11.11 2.50 9.11
C GLN A 13 10.59 2.24 7.68
N PRO A 14 9.56 2.99 7.23
CA PRO A 14 8.86 2.70 5.97
C PRO A 14 9.75 2.65 4.74
N PHE A 15 10.76 3.54 4.68
CA PHE A 15 11.69 3.67 3.55
C PHE A 15 13.06 3.02 3.83
N ALA A 16 13.11 2.03 4.73
CA ALA A 16 14.33 1.24 4.91
C ALA A 16 14.60 0.43 3.65
N LEU A 17 15.78 0.58 3.06
CA LEU A 17 16.23 -0.29 1.99
C LEU A 17 16.58 -1.66 2.58
N PRO A 18 16.06 -2.77 2.04
CA PRO A 18 16.50 -4.10 2.41
C PRO A 18 17.99 -4.28 2.09
N GLU A 19 18.73 -5.00 2.94
CA GLU A 19 20.15 -5.25 2.71
C GLU A 19 20.36 -5.93 1.34
N GLY A 20 21.12 -5.27 0.46
CA GLY A 20 21.46 -5.80 -0.86
C GLY A 20 20.38 -5.66 -1.94
N GLN A 21 19.30 -4.92 -1.70
CA GLN A 21 18.31 -4.57 -2.74
C GLN A 21 18.41 -3.09 -3.12
N GLU A 22 18.50 -2.82 -4.42
CA GLU A 22 18.07 -1.52 -4.97
C GLU A 22 16.54 -1.48 -4.92
N GLY A 23 15.95 -0.30 -4.70
CA GLY A 23 14.50 -0.14 -4.52
C GLY A 23 13.73 -0.90 -5.60
N VAL A 24 12.99 -1.93 -5.20
CA VAL A 24 12.18 -2.74 -6.12
C VAL A 24 10.96 -1.91 -6.48
N PHE A 25 11.06 -1.18 -7.59
CA PHE A 25 9.92 -0.61 -8.27
C PHE A 25 9.42 -1.67 -9.25
N ASP A 26 8.33 -2.36 -8.90
CA ASP A 26 7.66 -3.27 -9.83
C ASP A 26 7.11 -2.42 -11.00
N ASP A 27 7.41 -2.80 -12.25
CA ASP A 27 7.04 -2.01 -13.44
C ASP A 27 5.51 -1.93 -13.67
N GLU A 28 4.73 -2.84 -13.05
CA GLU A 28 3.26 -2.81 -13.04
C GLU A 28 2.72 -2.44 -11.65
N VAL A 29 2.87 -1.17 -11.27
CA VAL A 29 2.29 -0.67 -10.03
C VAL A 29 0.77 -0.58 -10.14
N ALA A 30 0.04 -1.35 -9.33
CA ALA A 30 -1.41 -1.27 -9.25
C ALA A 30 -1.85 0.13 -8.75
N SER A 31 -2.97 0.65 -9.28
CA SER A 31 -3.60 1.83 -8.69
C SER A 31 -4.08 1.50 -7.28
N VAL A 32 -3.90 2.42 -6.34
CA VAL A 32 -4.39 2.26 -4.95
C VAL A 32 -5.91 2.07 -4.90
N ASP A 33 -6.63 2.61 -5.88
CA ASP A 33 -8.09 2.47 -6.01
C ASP A 33 -8.51 1.06 -6.44
N ASP A 34 -7.60 0.32 -7.10
CA ASP A 34 -7.81 -1.08 -7.47
C ASP A 34 -7.50 -2.04 -6.31
N VAL A 35 -6.79 -1.57 -5.29
CA VAL A 35 -6.42 -2.39 -4.13
C VAL A 35 -7.60 -2.49 -3.15
N ALA A 36 -8.07 -3.71 -2.91
CA ALA A 36 -9.18 -3.95 -2.01
C ALA A 36 -8.91 -3.48 -0.58
N ARG A 37 -9.92 -2.83 0.03
CA ARG A 37 -9.92 -2.45 1.45
C ARG A 37 -11.08 -3.09 2.19
N CYS A 38 -10.88 -3.43 3.45
CA CYS A 38 -11.93 -3.92 4.32
C CYS A 38 -12.96 -2.80 4.56
N SER A 39 -14.24 -3.06 4.30
CA SER A 39 -15.33 -2.08 4.52
C SER A 39 -15.58 -1.70 5.97
N SER A 40 -14.98 -2.41 6.94
CA SER A 40 -15.16 -2.17 8.37
C SER A 40 -13.99 -1.49 9.05
N CYS A 41 -12.75 -1.88 8.73
CA CYS A 41 -11.55 -1.31 9.37
C CYS A 41 -10.63 -0.58 8.39
N PHE A 42 -10.98 -0.56 7.11
CA PHE A 42 -10.25 0.12 6.04
C PHE A 42 -8.80 -0.35 5.81
N SER A 43 -8.38 -1.44 6.46
CA SER A 43 -7.13 -2.16 6.14
C SER A 43 -7.16 -2.60 4.69
N TYR A 44 -6.04 -2.43 3.99
CA TYR A 44 -5.81 -3.06 2.70
C TYR A 44 -5.82 -4.58 2.84
N ILE A 45 -6.18 -5.24 1.75
CA ILE A 45 -5.86 -6.65 1.54
C ILE A 45 -4.34 -6.84 1.61
N ASN A 46 -3.90 -7.96 2.18
CA ASN A 46 -2.47 -8.26 2.35
C ASN A 46 -2.27 -9.78 2.36
N CYS A 47 -1.00 -10.21 2.37
CA CYS A 47 -0.60 -11.62 2.43
C CYS A 47 -1.04 -12.40 3.68
N TYR A 48 -1.54 -11.72 4.71
CA TYR A 48 -2.10 -12.37 5.91
C TYR A 48 -3.62 -12.58 5.85
N SER A 49 -4.29 -12.03 4.84
CA SER A 49 -5.72 -12.26 4.62
C SER A 49 -6.00 -13.72 4.27
N ALA A 50 -7.14 -14.25 4.71
CA ALA A 50 -7.57 -15.59 4.31
C ALA A 50 -8.44 -15.50 3.06
N PHE A 51 -8.12 -16.29 2.03
CA PHE A 51 -8.79 -16.25 0.72
C PHE A 51 -9.74 -17.42 0.52
N SER A 52 -10.81 -17.17 -0.22
CA SER A 52 -11.81 -18.16 -0.63
C SER A 52 -12.24 -17.87 -2.07
N ALA A 53 -12.97 -18.81 -2.70
CA ALA A 53 -13.45 -18.62 -4.07
C ALA A 53 -14.36 -17.39 -4.28
N ALA A 54 -15.02 -16.90 -3.22
CA ALA A 54 -15.99 -15.80 -3.31
C ALA A 54 -15.50 -14.47 -2.70
N GLY A 55 -14.35 -14.47 -2.04
CA GLY A 55 -13.92 -13.32 -1.26
C GLY A 55 -12.73 -13.60 -0.34
N TRP A 56 -12.50 -12.66 0.57
CA TRP A 56 -11.39 -12.69 1.52
C TRP A 56 -11.84 -12.31 2.93
N THR A 57 -11.07 -12.71 3.92
CA THR A 57 -11.28 -12.36 5.34
C THR A 57 -10.14 -11.46 5.79
N CYS A 58 -10.50 -10.30 6.36
CA CYS A 58 -9.52 -9.32 6.81
C CYS A 58 -8.67 -9.85 7.97
N SER A 59 -7.34 -9.78 7.81
CA SER A 59 -6.36 -10.21 8.83
C SER A 59 -6.38 -9.36 10.10
N ILE A 60 -6.93 -8.13 10.05
CA ILE A 60 -6.96 -7.20 11.18
C ILE A 60 -8.24 -7.35 12.00
N CYS A 61 -9.42 -7.31 11.36
CA CYS A 61 -10.70 -7.32 12.08
C CYS A 61 -11.53 -8.60 11.89
N GLY A 62 -11.08 -9.55 11.07
CA GLY A 62 -11.77 -10.83 10.84
C GLY A 62 -13.04 -10.74 9.98
N LYS A 63 -13.40 -9.56 9.45
CA LYS A 63 -14.61 -9.42 8.64
C LYS A 63 -14.40 -9.97 7.22
N ALA A 64 -15.33 -10.80 6.76
CA ALA A 64 -15.38 -11.28 5.39
C ALA A 64 -15.82 -10.17 4.41
N SER A 65 -15.19 -10.12 3.25
CA SER A 65 -15.46 -9.17 2.15
C SER A 65 -15.60 -9.95 0.84
N ASN A 66 -16.53 -9.54 -0.02
CA ASN A 66 -16.83 -10.25 -1.27
C ASN A 66 -16.10 -9.60 -2.44
N PHE A 67 -15.51 -10.39 -3.35
CA PHE A 67 -14.79 -9.85 -4.50
C PHE A 67 -15.67 -9.09 -5.50
N ARG A 68 -16.97 -9.36 -5.55
CA ARG A 68 -17.94 -8.64 -6.40
C ARG A 68 -18.08 -7.17 -6.06
N GLN A 69 -17.63 -6.75 -4.87
CA GLN A 69 -17.65 -5.35 -4.46
C GLN A 69 -16.56 -4.51 -5.14
N PHE A 70 -15.57 -5.15 -5.78
CA PHE A 70 -14.47 -4.47 -6.45
C PHE A 70 -14.71 -4.44 -7.96
N SER A 71 -14.82 -3.22 -8.50
CA SER A 71 -15.33 -2.90 -9.84
C SER A 71 -14.48 -3.43 -10.98
N HIS A 72 -13.20 -3.69 -10.76
CA HIS A 72 -12.24 -3.97 -11.84
C HIS A 72 -11.91 -5.47 -12.02
N GLY A 73 -12.55 -6.37 -11.26
CA GLY A 73 -12.36 -7.81 -11.46
C GLY A 73 -10.97 -8.35 -11.10
N ARG A 74 -10.06 -7.51 -10.58
CA ARG A 74 -8.67 -7.86 -10.18
C ARG A 74 -8.55 -9.12 -9.34
N TYR A 75 -9.53 -9.35 -8.46
CA TYR A 75 -9.56 -10.50 -7.54
C TYR A 75 -10.48 -11.64 -8.00
N GLN A 76 -11.15 -11.50 -9.15
CA GLN A 76 -12.02 -12.53 -9.73
C GLN A 76 -11.24 -13.44 -10.68
N VAL A 77 -10.02 -13.81 -10.28
CA VAL A 77 -9.09 -14.65 -11.03
C VAL A 77 -8.90 -16.01 -10.33
N PRO A 78 -8.38 -17.05 -11.01
CA PRO A 78 -8.01 -18.31 -10.37
C PRO A 78 -7.07 -18.10 -9.18
N GLN A 79 -7.13 -19.00 -8.20
CA GLN A 79 -6.34 -18.89 -6.97
C GLN A 79 -4.83 -18.81 -7.24
N GLN A 80 -4.33 -19.47 -8.29
CA GLN A 80 -2.92 -19.40 -8.68
C GLN A 80 -2.51 -18.00 -9.12
N GLU A 81 -3.37 -17.30 -9.88
CA GLU A 81 -3.12 -15.92 -10.33
C GLU A 81 -3.28 -14.92 -9.19
N LEU A 82 -4.27 -15.13 -8.32
CA LEU A 82 -4.47 -14.32 -7.12
C LEU A 82 -3.22 -14.32 -6.23
N ALA A 83 -2.56 -15.49 -6.10
CA ALA A 83 -1.34 -15.65 -5.33
C ALA A 83 -0.09 -15.00 -5.96
N LEU A 84 -0.19 -14.52 -7.21
CA LEU A 84 0.88 -13.77 -7.87
C LEU A 84 0.73 -12.25 -7.68
N LEU A 85 -0.45 -11.75 -7.27
CA LEU A 85 -0.65 -10.33 -7.04
C LEU A 85 0.29 -9.82 -5.92
N PRO A 86 1.01 -8.71 -6.13
CA PRO A 86 2.02 -8.24 -5.17
C PRO A 86 1.40 -7.90 -3.81
N GLU A 87 0.19 -7.34 -3.77
CA GLU A 87 -0.49 -7.06 -2.51
C GLU A 87 -0.96 -8.32 -1.76
N VAL A 88 -0.98 -9.49 -2.42
CA VAL A 88 -1.38 -10.78 -1.83
C VAL A 88 -0.16 -11.63 -1.47
N SER A 89 0.93 -11.52 -2.20
CA SER A 89 2.12 -12.37 -2.03
C SER A 89 3.23 -11.72 -1.20
N SER A 90 3.35 -10.39 -1.25
CA SER A 90 4.47 -9.67 -0.64
C SER A 90 4.17 -9.17 0.78
N HIS A 91 5.21 -9.04 1.60
CA HIS A 91 5.15 -8.42 2.93
C HIS A 91 5.08 -6.90 2.87
N ALA A 92 5.65 -6.32 1.82
CA ALA A 92 5.60 -4.91 1.50
C ALA A 92 5.34 -4.78 0.00
N PHE A 93 4.49 -3.83 -0.37
CA PHE A 93 4.19 -3.50 -1.75
C PHE A 93 3.87 -2.01 -1.83
N GLU A 94 4.09 -1.40 -2.99
CA GLU A 94 3.69 -0.03 -3.26
C GLU A 94 2.53 -0.02 -4.27
N ALA A 95 1.64 0.95 -4.12
CA ALA A 95 0.55 1.20 -5.05
C ALA A 95 0.62 2.63 -5.55
N ALA A 96 0.30 2.84 -6.82
CA ALA A 96 0.25 4.15 -7.43
C ALA A 96 -0.98 4.87 -6.88
N VAL A 97 -0.76 5.99 -6.20
CA VAL A 97 -1.86 6.91 -5.92
C VAL A 97 -2.21 7.61 -7.22
N GLY A 98 -3.50 7.91 -7.43
CA GLY A 98 -3.98 8.70 -8.57
C GLY A 98 -3.23 10.03 -8.76
N PRO A 99 -3.57 10.82 -9.80
CA PRO A 99 -2.82 12.01 -10.14
C PRO A 99 -2.63 12.91 -8.90
N PRO A 100 -1.41 13.45 -8.70
CA PRO A 100 -1.10 14.26 -7.52
C PRO A 100 -2.15 15.35 -7.35
N VAL A 101 -2.54 15.62 -6.11
CA VAL A 101 -3.42 16.74 -5.79
C VAL A 101 -2.81 18.00 -6.40
N ALA A 102 -3.53 18.63 -7.33
CA ALA A 102 -3.06 19.85 -7.98
C ALA A 102 -2.93 20.94 -6.93
N ILE A 103 -1.70 21.29 -6.57
CA ILE A 103 -1.39 22.42 -5.70
C ILE A 103 -1.19 23.62 -6.63
N GLU A 104 -2.29 24.33 -6.90
CA GLU A 104 -2.39 25.59 -7.68
C GLU A 104 -1.69 25.63 -9.05
N SER A 105 -2.49 25.83 -10.10
CA SER A 105 -1.99 26.06 -11.46
C SER A 105 -1.34 27.44 -11.57
N ASP A 106 -0.04 27.50 -11.87
CA ASP A 106 0.58 28.74 -12.37
C ASP A 106 0.44 28.81 -13.91
N VAL A 107 0.71 29.99 -14.50
CA VAL A 107 0.55 30.33 -15.94
C VAL A 107 1.35 29.41 -16.89
N HIS A 108 2.19 28.52 -16.36
CA HIS A 108 3.06 27.60 -17.10
C HIS A 108 2.68 26.10 -16.99
N GLY A 109 1.49 25.79 -16.43
CA GLY A 109 0.94 24.42 -16.44
C GLY A 109 1.11 23.66 -15.13
N PHE A 110 0.64 22.40 -15.12
CA PHE A 110 0.66 21.54 -13.94
C PHE A 110 2.09 21.10 -13.60
N SER A 111 2.72 21.79 -12.67
CA SER A 111 3.90 21.28 -11.95
C SER A 111 3.41 20.72 -10.62
N GLY A 112 3.35 19.39 -10.48
CA GLY A 112 3.32 18.80 -9.13
C GLY A 112 4.62 19.18 -8.41
N PRO A 113 4.66 19.30 -7.08
CA PRO A 113 5.85 19.78 -6.39
C PRO A 113 6.92 18.67 -6.41
N ALA A 114 7.71 18.59 -7.47
CA ALA A 114 9.02 17.98 -7.36
C ALA A 114 9.73 18.72 -6.20
N PRO A 115 10.27 18.00 -5.21
CA PRO A 115 10.87 18.64 -4.05
C PRO A 115 12.00 19.57 -4.49
N VAL A 116 12.01 20.78 -3.93
CA VAL A 116 13.09 21.75 -4.16
C VAL A 116 14.07 21.67 -3.00
N TYR A 117 15.36 21.57 -3.32
CA TYR A 117 16.43 21.60 -2.33
C TYR A 117 16.98 23.01 -2.21
N ILE A 118 16.96 23.58 -1.01
CA ILE A 118 17.55 24.89 -0.70
C ILE A 118 18.74 24.67 0.21
N ALA A 119 19.94 24.99 -0.27
CA ALA A 119 21.16 24.95 0.53
C ALA A 119 21.42 26.35 1.13
N LEU A 120 21.40 26.45 2.46
CA LEU A 120 21.75 27.66 3.18
C LEU A 120 23.19 27.53 3.68
N VAL A 121 24.06 28.47 3.28
CA VAL A 121 25.48 28.51 3.65
C VAL A 121 25.71 29.74 4.51
N ASP A 122 26.24 29.53 5.70
CA ASP A 122 26.68 30.62 6.57
C ASP A 122 27.99 31.22 6.04
N VAL A 123 28.08 32.55 5.99
CA VAL A 123 29.22 33.31 5.46
C VAL A 123 29.82 34.30 6.49
N GLY A 124 29.50 34.12 7.78
CA GLY A 124 30.04 34.92 8.88
C GLY A 124 31.53 34.75 9.16
#